data_AF-A0AAW4YCT0-F1
#
_entry.id   AF-A0AAW4YCT0-F1
#
_cell.length_a   1.000
_cell.length_b   1.000
_cell.length_c   1.000
_cell.angle_alpha   90.00
_cell.angle_beta   90.00
_cell.angle_gamma   90.00
#
_symmetry.space_group_name_H-M   'P 1'
#
loop_
_entity.id
_entity.type
_entity.pdbx_description
1 polymer ?
#
loop_
_entity_poly.entity_id
_entity_poly.type
_entity_poly.pdbx_seq_one_letter_code
_entity_poly.pdbx_strand_id
1 'polypeptide(L)'
;AGELPYKTWVDNHKVDFDFENIQYQDSQWKDETLFKLQRQFAYTKEEIHKYIQELVEGKKDPIGAMGYDAPIAVLNERPESLFNYFKQLFAQVTNPPIDAYREKIVTSELSYLGGEGNLLAPDETVLDRIQLKRPVLNESHLAAIDQEHFKLTYLSTVYEEDLEDALEALGREAVDAVKQGAHILLLD
;
A
#
# COMPACT_ATOMS: atom_id res chain seq x y z
N ALA A 1 -26.33 8.85 16.08
CA ALA A 1 -25.94 7.51 16.58
C ALA A 1 -27.13 6.56 16.80
N GLY A 2 -28.33 7.05 17.19
CA GLY A 2 -29.50 6.18 17.40
C GLY A 2 -30.48 6.05 16.23
N GLU A 3 -30.17 6.63 15.06
CA GLU A 3 -31.06 6.63 13.88
C GLU A 3 -31.07 5.28 13.16
N LEU A 4 -29.95 4.58 13.16
CA LEU A 4 -29.76 3.27 12.54
C LEU A 4 -29.06 2.32 13.53
N PRO A 5 -29.23 1.00 13.40
CA PRO A 5 -28.69 0.01 14.33
C PRO A 5 -27.20 -0.27 14.06
N TYR A 6 -26.36 0.77 14.01
CA TYR A 6 -24.94 0.68 13.65
C TYR A 6 -24.17 -0.34 14.49
N LYS A 7 -24.47 -0.43 15.79
CA LYS A 7 -23.82 -1.41 16.67
C LYS A 7 -24.15 -2.84 16.24
N THR A 8 -25.41 -3.12 15.94
CA THR A 8 -25.84 -4.43 15.45
C THR A 8 -25.22 -4.77 14.10
N TRP A 9 -25.04 -3.78 13.22
CA TRP A 9 -24.31 -3.98 11.97
C TRP A 9 -22.87 -4.39 12.23
N VAL A 10 -22.14 -3.62 13.04
CA VAL A 10 -20.73 -3.93 13.38
C VAL A 10 -20.60 -5.29 14.04
N ASP A 11 -21.46 -5.60 15.02
CA ASP A 11 -21.38 -6.86 15.76
C ASP A 11 -21.67 -8.09 14.88
N ASN A 12 -22.48 -7.94 13.81
CA ASN A 12 -22.93 -9.08 12.98
C ASN A 12 -22.26 -9.20 11.60
N HIS A 13 -21.80 -8.09 11.01
CA HIS A 13 -21.34 -8.04 9.61
C HIS A 13 -19.88 -7.61 9.45
N LYS A 14 -19.24 -7.13 10.52
CA LYS A 14 -17.83 -6.75 10.43
C LYS A 14 -17.00 -8.01 10.15
N VAL A 15 -16.22 -7.95 9.06
CA VAL A 15 -15.21 -8.97 8.78
C VAL A 15 -14.03 -8.78 9.72
N ASP A 16 -13.94 -9.64 10.74
CA ASP A 16 -12.76 -9.73 11.60
C ASP A 16 -11.74 -10.67 10.97
N PHE A 17 -10.77 -10.08 10.27
CA PHE A 17 -9.65 -10.81 9.69
C PHE A 17 -8.44 -10.77 10.62
N ASP A 18 -7.99 -11.93 11.06
CA ASP A 18 -6.91 -12.06 12.03
C ASP A 18 -5.53 -12.07 11.34
N PHE A 19 -5.09 -10.89 10.91
CA PHE A 19 -3.76 -10.71 10.33
C PHE A 19 -2.62 -10.98 11.33
N GLU A 20 -2.87 -10.92 12.65
CA GLU A 20 -1.79 -11.04 13.65
C GLU A 20 -1.30 -12.47 13.85
N ASN A 21 -2.16 -13.45 13.55
CA ASN A 21 -1.82 -14.86 13.64
C ASN A 21 -1.22 -15.45 12.36
N ILE A 22 -1.13 -14.66 11.28
CA ILE A 22 -0.51 -15.10 10.04
C ILE A 22 1.00 -15.16 10.22
N GLN A 23 1.55 -16.37 10.07
CA GLN A 23 2.99 -16.59 10.12
C GLN A 23 3.65 -16.04 8.87
N TYR A 24 4.69 -15.24 9.06
CA TYR A 24 5.55 -14.80 7.97
C TYR A 24 6.21 -16.01 7.30
N GLN A 25 6.19 -16.03 5.97
CA GLN A 25 6.86 -17.04 5.17
C GLN A 25 8.05 -16.40 4.44
N ASP A 26 9.20 -17.04 4.54
CA ASP A 26 10.38 -16.61 3.81
C ASP A 26 10.19 -16.74 2.30
N SER A 27 10.60 -15.68 1.62
CA SER A 27 10.75 -15.65 0.17
C SER A 27 11.60 -16.84 -0.32
N GLN A 28 11.12 -17.50 -1.37
CA GLN A 28 11.82 -18.62 -2.01
C GLN A 28 12.76 -18.16 -3.15
N TRP A 29 13.02 -16.85 -3.24
CA TRP A 29 13.84 -16.29 -4.31
C TRP A 29 15.30 -16.69 -4.14
N LYS A 30 15.92 -17.15 -5.23
CA LYS A 30 17.39 -17.40 -5.26
C LYS A 30 18.14 -16.08 -5.34
N ASP A 31 19.32 -16.00 -4.74
CA ASP A 31 20.18 -14.81 -4.74
C ASP A 31 20.41 -14.21 -6.13
N GLU A 32 20.64 -15.05 -7.14
CA GLU A 32 20.82 -14.61 -8.53
C GLU A 32 19.59 -13.91 -9.11
N THR A 33 18.40 -14.36 -8.70
CA THR A 33 17.13 -13.80 -9.17
C THR A 33 16.83 -12.50 -8.43
N LEU A 34 17.04 -12.50 -7.11
CA LEU A 34 16.93 -11.30 -6.29
C LEU A 34 17.84 -10.18 -6.80
N PHE A 35 19.10 -10.50 -7.10
CA PHE A 35 20.06 -9.52 -7.61
C PHE A 35 19.65 -8.96 -8.97
N LYS A 36 19.08 -9.78 -9.87
CA LYS A 36 18.55 -9.31 -11.16
C LYS A 36 17.40 -8.33 -10.96
N LEU A 37 16.45 -8.66 -10.08
CA LEU A 37 15.32 -7.78 -9.78
C LEU A 37 15.76 -6.46 -9.14
N GLN A 38 16.65 -6.52 -8.15
CA GLN A 38 17.21 -5.31 -7.53
C GLN A 38 17.81 -4.38 -8.59
N ARG A 39 18.56 -4.94 -9.56
CA ARG A 39 19.10 -4.15 -10.67
C ARG A 39 18.02 -3.61 -11.62
N GLN A 40 17.01 -4.42 -11.92
CA GLN A 40 15.89 -4.02 -12.80
C GLN A 40 15.11 -2.83 -12.21
N PHE A 41 14.88 -2.84 -10.90
CA PHE A 41 14.20 -1.76 -10.16
C PHE A 41 15.16 -0.71 -9.60
N ALA A 42 16.38 -0.65 -10.12
CA ALA A 42 17.39 0.36 -9.79
C ALA A 42 17.80 0.47 -8.31
N TYR A 43 17.60 -0.58 -7.49
CA TYR A 43 18.10 -0.61 -6.12
C TYR A 43 19.62 -0.51 -6.09
N THR A 44 20.11 0.46 -5.32
CA THR A 44 21.54 0.72 -5.13
C THR A 44 22.04 0.08 -3.84
N LYS A 45 23.36 -0.14 -3.76
CA LYS A 45 24.00 -0.60 -2.52
C LYS A 45 23.79 0.38 -1.36
N GLU A 46 23.64 1.66 -1.67
CA GLU A 46 23.43 2.70 -0.67
C GLU A 46 22.01 2.60 -0.08
N GLU A 47 20.98 2.46 -0.91
CA GLU A 47 19.61 2.22 -0.44
C GLU A 47 19.51 0.93 0.37
N ILE A 48 20.16 -0.15 -0.07
CA ILE A 48 20.10 -1.41 0.65
C ILE A 48 20.81 -1.31 2.01
N HIS A 49 22.06 -0.84 2.06
CA HIS A 49 22.84 -0.89 3.30
C HIS A 49 22.57 0.29 4.25
N LYS A 50 22.36 1.51 3.74
CA LYS A 50 22.14 2.69 4.60
C LYS A 50 20.67 2.91 4.94
N TYR A 51 19.74 2.43 4.11
CA TYR A 51 18.31 2.62 4.38
C TYR A 51 17.64 1.33 4.82
N ILE A 52 17.55 0.32 3.95
CA ILE A 52 16.77 -0.91 4.22
C ILE A 52 17.34 -1.68 5.42
N GLN A 53 18.64 -1.95 5.43
CA GLN A 53 19.28 -2.69 6.51
C GLN A 53 19.15 -1.96 7.86
N GLU A 54 19.43 -0.66 7.90
CA GLU A 54 19.28 0.14 9.12
C GLU A 54 17.84 0.20 9.63
N LEU A 55 16.86 0.27 8.72
CA LEU A 55 15.44 0.26 9.08
C LEU A 55 15.03 -1.06 9.72
N VAL A 56 15.51 -2.19 9.17
CA VAL A 56 15.20 -3.54 9.68
C VAL A 56 15.88 -3.80 11.03
N GLU A 57 17.18 -3.54 11.13
CA GLU A 57 17.95 -3.78 12.35
C GLU A 57 17.58 -2.80 13.47
N GLY A 58 17.41 -1.52 13.12
CA GLY A 58 17.13 -0.43 14.05
C GLY A 58 15.66 -0.27 14.40
N LYS A 59 14.73 -0.84 13.62
CA LYS A 59 13.27 -0.72 13.77
C LYS A 59 12.77 0.73 13.88
N LYS A 60 13.47 1.63 13.20
CA LYS A 60 13.19 3.07 13.15
C LYS A 60 13.71 3.60 11.83
N ASP A 61 13.18 4.73 11.37
CA ASP A 61 13.69 5.37 10.18
C ASP A 61 15.18 5.76 10.37
N PRO A 62 16.05 5.41 9.41
CA PRO A 62 17.45 5.79 9.40
C PRO A 62 17.62 7.31 9.48
N ILE A 63 18.57 7.76 10.30
CA ILE A 63 18.80 9.19 10.53
C ILE A 63 20.06 9.62 9.77
N GLY A 64 19.89 10.54 8.82
CA GLY A 64 20.97 11.18 8.09
C GLY A 64 21.26 12.60 8.59
N ALA A 65 22.38 13.15 8.13
CA ALA A 65 22.75 14.56 8.30
C ALA A 65 23.29 15.09 6.97
N MET A 66 23.40 16.43 6.89
CA MET A 66 23.63 17.18 5.65
C MET A 66 22.41 17.15 4.72
N GLY A 67 22.23 18.23 3.96
CA GLY A 67 21.13 18.32 2.99
C GLY A 67 21.28 17.31 1.86
N TYR A 68 20.23 17.15 1.06
CA TYR A 68 20.27 16.34 -0.14
C TYR A 68 21.06 17.07 -1.23
N ASP A 69 22.24 16.58 -1.57
CA ASP A 69 23.20 17.21 -2.49
C ASP A 69 23.13 16.65 -3.94
N ALA A 70 22.32 15.62 -4.16
CA ALA A 70 22.07 15.10 -5.49
C ALA A 70 21.20 16.09 -6.32
N PRO A 71 21.35 16.11 -7.66
CA PRO A 71 20.47 16.87 -8.53
C PRO A 71 19.00 16.50 -8.28
N ILE A 72 18.09 17.44 -8.53
CA ILE A 72 16.67 17.10 -8.59
C ILE A 72 16.44 16.04 -9.68
N ALA A 73 15.48 15.14 -9.50
CA ALA A 73 15.34 13.93 -10.32
C ALA A 73 15.35 14.19 -11.83
N VAL A 74 14.68 15.26 -12.30
CA VAL A 74 14.61 15.64 -13.73
C VAL A 74 15.97 16.09 -14.32
N LEU A 75 16.91 16.51 -13.48
CA LEU A 75 18.26 16.94 -13.88
C LEU A 75 19.31 15.86 -13.61
N ASN A 76 18.95 14.73 -13.02
CA ASN A 76 19.91 13.67 -12.77
C ASN A 76 20.21 12.92 -14.07
N GLU A 77 21.48 12.67 -14.34
CA GLU A 77 21.93 11.89 -15.50
C GLU A 77 21.80 10.38 -15.27
N ARG A 78 21.54 9.96 -14.03
CA ARG A 78 21.31 8.56 -13.64
C ARG A 78 19.81 8.23 -13.69
N PRO A 79 19.44 6.95 -13.91
CA PRO A 79 18.06 6.50 -13.77
C PRO A 79 17.53 6.85 -12.37
N GLU A 80 16.35 7.46 -12.34
CA GLU A 80 15.70 7.91 -11.12
C GLU A 80 14.39 7.17 -10.90
N SER A 81 14.10 6.84 -9.65
CA SER A 81 12.80 6.28 -9.28
C SER A 81 11.71 7.32 -9.48
N LEU A 82 10.53 6.89 -9.95
CA LEU A 82 9.36 7.75 -10.09
C LEU A 82 9.05 8.50 -8.78
N PHE A 83 9.26 7.85 -7.63
CA PHE A 83 9.03 8.44 -6.31
C PHE A 83 9.89 9.69 -6.05
N ASN A 84 11.07 9.82 -6.66
CA ASN A 84 11.95 10.98 -6.46
C ASN A 84 11.43 12.26 -7.13
N TYR A 85 10.48 12.15 -8.06
CA TYR A 85 9.79 13.28 -8.67
C TYR A 85 8.69 13.85 -7.76
N PHE A 86 8.15 13.06 -6.83
CA PHE A 86 7.14 13.50 -5.88
C PHE A 86 7.81 14.06 -4.61
N LYS A 87 7.41 15.26 -4.20
CA LYS A 87 7.88 15.90 -2.97
C LYS A 87 6.75 15.99 -1.96
N GLN A 88 7.03 15.58 -0.73
CA GLN A 88 6.05 15.63 0.37
C GLN A 88 5.68 17.07 0.67
N LEU A 89 4.38 17.36 0.60
CA LEU A 89 3.85 18.64 1.05
C LEU A 89 3.82 18.66 2.58
N PHE A 90 4.01 19.85 3.16
CA PHE A 90 3.93 20.04 4.60
C PHE A 90 3.16 21.32 4.94
N ALA A 91 2.50 21.27 6.09
CA ALA A 91 1.70 22.36 6.61
C ALA A 91 2.58 23.50 7.12
N GLN A 92 2.24 24.73 6.77
CA GLN A 92 2.90 25.94 7.27
C GLN A 92 1.87 27.04 7.49
N VAL A 93 2.01 27.79 8.59
CA VAL A 93 1.26 28.99 8.98
C VAL A 93 -0.26 28.79 9.13
N THR A 94 -0.92 28.37 8.05
CA THR A 94 -2.38 28.21 7.91
C THR A 94 -2.94 27.07 8.75
N ASN A 95 -2.19 25.98 8.93
CA ASN A 95 -2.52 24.87 9.81
C ASN A 95 -1.23 24.32 10.47
N PRO A 96 -1.25 23.97 11.76
CA PRO A 96 -0.10 23.40 12.44
C PRO A 96 0.11 21.91 12.11
N PRO A 97 1.35 21.42 12.03
CA PRO A 97 1.63 19.98 11.99
C PRO A 97 1.33 19.31 13.34
N ILE A 98 1.02 18.02 13.34
CA ILE A 98 0.77 17.20 14.54
C ILE A 98 2.05 16.48 14.95
N ASP A 99 2.29 16.32 16.25
CA ASP A 99 3.38 15.48 16.77
C ASP A 99 3.01 13.99 16.71
N ALA A 100 3.57 13.27 15.72
CA ALA A 100 3.27 11.86 15.49
C ALA A 100 3.63 10.91 16.66
N TYR A 101 4.49 11.34 17.59
CA TYR A 101 4.89 10.53 18.75
C TYR A 101 4.07 10.88 19.98
N ARG A 102 3.94 12.17 20.30
CA ARG A 102 3.24 12.63 21.51
C ARG A 102 1.72 12.61 21.36
N GLU A 103 1.22 12.81 20.15
CA GLU A 103 -0.21 12.87 19.83
C GLU A 103 -0.67 11.63 19.06
N LYS A 104 0.04 10.51 19.17
CA LYS A 104 -0.29 9.26 18.47
C LYS A 104 -1.73 8.77 18.71
N ILE A 105 -2.32 9.08 19.87
CA ILE A 105 -3.70 8.66 20.21
C ILE A 105 -4.76 9.30 19.30
N VAL A 106 -4.47 10.43 18.66
CA VAL A 106 -5.39 11.08 17.71
C VAL A 106 -5.10 10.73 16.25
N THR A 107 -4.08 9.92 15.98
CA THR A 107 -3.74 9.45 14.62
C THR A 107 -4.09 7.97 14.45
N SER A 108 -4.33 7.55 13.21
CA SER A 108 -4.61 6.15 12.89
C SER A 108 -4.09 5.79 11.51
N GLU A 109 -3.55 4.58 11.40
CA GLU A 109 -3.11 3.96 10.14
C GLU A 109 -4.17 2.96 9.62
N LEU A 110 -5.34 2.92 10.27
CA LEU A 110 -6.43 2.02 9.89
C LEU A 110 -6.82 2.24 8.43
N SER A 111 -6.84 1.15 7.68
CA SER A 111 -7.16 1.14 6.25
C SER A 111 -8.24 0.09 5.99
N TYR A 112 -8.98 0.22 4.89
CA TYR A 112 -10.02 -0.73 4.49
C TYR A 112 -9.82 -1.17 3.05
N LEU A 113 -10.01 -2.46 2.78
CA LEU A 113 -10.05 -3.02 1.43
C LEU A 113 -11.47 -3.46 1.08
N GLY A 114 -11.97 -3.07 -0.09
CA GLY A 114 -13.32 -3.37 -0.57
C GLY A 114 -14.17 -2.12 -0.80
N GLY A 115 -15.44 -2.32 -1.17
CA GLY A 115 -16.34 -1.24 -1.60
C GLY A 115 -16.80 -0.33 -0.46
N GLU A 116 -16.87 0.98 -0.70
CA GLU A 116 -17.17 1.96 0.36
C GLU A 116 -18.64 1.96 0.84
N GLY A 117 -19.55 1.33 0.09
CA GLY A 117 -21.00 1.38 0.30
C GLY A 117 -21.61 2.75 -0.04
N ASN A 118 -22.89 2.95 0.27
CA ASN A 118 -23.58 4.21 -0.01
C ASN A 118 -23.59 5.14 1.21
N LEU A 119 -22.91 6.29 1.12
CA LEU A 119 -22.84 7.26 2.21
C LEU A 119 -24.18 7.95 2.52
N LEU A 120 -25.04 8.14 1.51
CA LEU A 120 -26.32 8.84 1.64
C LEU A 120 -27.45 7.92 2.11
N ALA A 121 -27.29 6.62 1.91
CA ALA A 121 -28.23 5.59 2.33
C ALA A 121 -27.43 4.38 2.87
N PRO A 122 -26.83 4.50 4.06
CA PRO A 122 -26.00 3.45 4.62
C PRO A 122 -26.86 2.26 5.02
N ASP A 123 -26.34 1.07 4.77
CA ASP A 123 -26.86 -0.23 5.18
C ASP A 123 -25.71 -1.12 5.70
N GLU A 124 -25.97 -2.39 5.99
CA GLU A 124 -24.93 -3.33 6.45
C GLU A 124 -23.81 -3.59 5.44
N THR A 125 -24.02 -3.35 4.14
CA THR A 125 -23.02 -3.61 3.10
C THR A 125 -21.79 -2.71 3.21
N VAL A 126 -21.88 -1.60 3.95
CA VAL A 126 -20.72 -0.73 4.26
C VAL A 126 -19.63 -1.48 5.04
N LEU A 127 -19.96 -2.61 5.66
CA LEU A 127 -19.05 -3.47 6.41
C LEU A 127 -18.48 -4.63 5.60
N ASP A 128 -18.87 -4.78 4.32
CA ASP A 128 -18.33 -5.78 3.39
C ASP A 128 -16.93 -5.35 2.89
N ARG A 129 -16.02 -5.19 3.85
CA ARG A 129 -14.66 -4.71 3.69
C ARG A 129 -13.73 -5.35 4.70
N ILE A 130 -12.49 -5.56 4.30
CA ILE A 130 -11.43 -6.03 5.19
C ILE A 130 -10.83 -4.82 5.90
N GLN A 131 -10.90 -4.81 7.23
CA GLN A 131 -10.22 -3.78 8.03
C GLN A 131 -8.76 -4.17 8.28
N LEU A 132 -7.85 -3.32 7.88
CA LEU A 132 -6.41 -3.44 8.13
C LEU A 132 -5.99 -2.53 9.28
N LYS A 133 -5.13 -3.03 10.18
CA LYS A 133 -4.51 -2.19 11.21
C LYS A 133 -3.56 -1.14 10.63
N ARG A 134 -2.93 -1.44 9.48
CA ARG A 134 -1.92 -0.63 8.78
C ARG A 134 -1.98 -0.91 7.27
N PRO A 135 -1.54 0.03 6.41
CA PRO A 135 -1.54 -0.14 4.95
C PRO A 135 -0.34 -0.95 4.42
N VAL A 136 0.27 -1.80 5.25
CA VAL A 136 1.45 -2.60 4.87
C VAL A 136 1.12 -4.07 5.05
N LEU A 137 1.23 -4.83 3.97
CA LEU A 137 0.95 -6.26 3.91
C LEU A 137 2.19 -7.02 3.44
N ASN A 138 2.31 -8.28 3.86
CA ASN A 138 3.29 -9.20 3.33
C ASN A 138 2.58 -10.24 2.43
N GLU A 139 3.35 -11.07 1.74
CA GLU A 139 2.83 -12.12 0.87
C GLU A 139 1.85 -13.07 1.58
N SER A 140 2.14 -13.42 2.84
CA SER A 140 1.29 -14.31 3.63
C SER A 140 -0.07 -13.66 3.96
N HIS A 141 -0.11 -12.34 4.16
CA HIS A 141 -1.36 -11.59 4.32
C HIS A 141 -2.17 -11.57 3.01
N LEU A 142 -1.51 -11.33 1.87
CA LEU A 142 -2.17 -11.31 0.56
C LEU A 142 -2.76 -12.69 0.21
N ALA A 143 -1.99 -13.76 0.42
CA ALA A 143 -2.45 -15.13 0.19
C ALA A 143 -3.64 -15.51 1.07
N ALA A 144 -3.73 -14.95 2.28
CA ALA A 144 -4.86 -15.19 3.17
C ALA A 144 -6.11 -14.39 2.73
N ILE A 145 -5.94 -13.18 2.17
CA ILE A 145 -7.04 -12.39 1.60
C ILE A 145 -7.65 -13.09 0.37
N ASP A 146 -6.82 -13.68 -0.49
CA ASP A 146 -7.27 -14.38 -1.71
C ASP A 146 -8.14 -15.62 -1.42
N GLN A 147 -7.98 -16.24 -0.24
CA GLN A 147 -8.73 -17.43 0.16
C GLN A 147 -10.13 -17.12 0.72
N GLU A 148 -10.44 -15.85 0.98
CA GLU A 148 -11.70 -15.41 1.57
C GLU A 148 -12.80 -15.09 0.55
N HIS A 149 -13.98 -14.75 1.05
CA HIS A 149 -15.16 -14.34 0.28
C HIS A 149 -14.96 -13.09 -0.62
N PHE A 150 -13.82 -12.40 -0.55
CA PHE A 150 -13.52 -11.24 -1.38
C PHE A 150 -12.97 -11.69 -2.73
N LYS A 151 -13.67 -11.34 -3.82
CA LYS A 151 -13.17 -11.58 -5.18
C LYS A 151 -11.95 -10.69 -5.44
N LEU A 152 -10.77 -11.22 -5.16
CA LEU A 152 -9.49 -10.67 -5.55
C LEU A 152 -9.30 -10.90 -7.05
N THR A 153 -8.80 -9.90 -7.77
CA THR A 153 -8.46 -10.04 -9.19
C THR A 153 -7.07 -9.49 -9.41
N TYR A 154 -6.20 -10.35 -9.94
CA TYR A 154 -4.83 -10.02 -10.29
C TYR A 154 -4.81 -9.34 -11.66
N LEU A 155 -4.17 -8.17 -11.73
CA LEU A 155 -3.93 -7.42 -12.95
C LEU A 155 -2.42 -7.19 -13.05
N SER A 156 -1.81 -7.62 -14.15
CA SER A 156 -0.37 -7.48 -14.26
C SER A 156 0.03 -6.05 -14.63
N THR A 157 1.10 -5.54 -14.03
CA THR A 157 1.71 -4.25 -14.40
C THR A 157 2.91 -4.39 -15.34
N VAL A 158 3.27 -5.64 -15.69
CA VAL A 158 4.33 -5.93 -16.65
C VAL A 158 3.86 -5.58 -18.06
N TYR A 159 4.72 -4.89 -18.81
CA TYR A 159 4.48 -4.50 -20.20
C TYR A 159 5.73 -4.74 -21.04
N GLU A 160 5.56 -4.96 -22.34
CA GLU A 160 6.67 -5.21 -23.29
C GLU A 160 6.89 -4.06 -24.29
N GLU A 161 5.83 -3.33 -24.62
CA GLU A 161 5.84 -2.33 -25.70
C GLU A 161 5.73 -0.91 -25.13
N ASP A 162 4.78 -0.13 -25.64
CA ASP A 162 4.56 1.25 -25.23
C ASP A 162 3.86 1.34 -23.87
N LEU A 163 4.38 2.21 -23.00
CA LEU A 163 3.86 2.37 -21.64
C LEU A 163 2.51 3.08 -21.62
N GLU A 164 2.25 4.02 -22.54
CA GLU A 164 0.98 4.73 -22.62
C GLU A 164 -0.14 3.74 -22.98
N ASP A 165 0.08 2.94 -24.02
CA ASP A 165 -0.87 1.90 -24.44
C ASP A 165 -1.08 0.84 -23.33
N ALA A 166 -0.02 0.45 -22.63
CA ALA A 166 -0.10 -0.50 -21.52
C ALA A 166 -0.90 0.05 -20.33
N LEU A 167 -0.72 1.33 -19.98
CA LEU A 167 -1.50 1.99 -18.93
C LEU A 167 -2.96 2.14 -19.32
N GLU A 168 -3.25 2.45 -20.59
CA GLU A 168 -4.62 2.49 -21.11
C GLU A 168 -5.29 1.10 -21.11
N ALA A 169 -4.53 0.04 -21.43
CA ALA A 169 -5.00 -1.34 -21.35
C ALA A 169 -5.31 -1.73 -19.89
N LEU A 170 -4.37 -1.51 -18.98
CA LEU A 170 -4.53 -1.79 -17.55
C LEU A 170 -5.73 -1.05 -16.95
N GLY A 171 -5.93 0.22 -17.32
CA GLY A 171 -7.10 0.99 -16.91
C GLY A 171 -8.43 0.40 -17.39
N ARG A 172 -8.48 -0.09 -18.64
CA ARG A 172 -9.68 -0.78 -19.17
C ARG A 172 -9.92 -2.11 -18.46
N GLU A 173 -8.88 -2.91 -18.25
CA GLU A 173 -8.95 -4.18 -17.54
C GLU A 173 -9.44 -4.00 -16.11
N ALA A 174 -8.93 -3.00 -15.39
CA ALA A 174 -9.40 -2.66 -14.04
C ALA A 174 -10.89 -2.30 -14.01
N VAL A 175 -11.35 -1.49 -14.96
CA VAL A 175 -12.78 -1.12 -15.08
C VAL A 175 -13.64 -2.33 -15.36
N ASP A 176 -13.23 -3.21 -16.27
CA ASP A 176 -14.00 -4.39 -16.64
C ASP A 176 -14.01 -5.44 -15.53
N ALA A 177 -12.91 -5.61 -14.79
CA ALA A 177 -12.85 -6.45 -13.60
C ALA A 177 -13.86 -5.99 -12.53
N VAL A 178 -13.92 -4.69 -12.25
CA VAL A 178 -14.90 -4.13 -11.31
C VAL A 178 -16.35 -4.34 -11.79
N LYS A 179 -16.63 -4.16 -13.09
CA LYS A 179 -17.96 -4.43 -13.67
C LYS A 179 -18.36 -5.92 -13.57
N GLN A 180 -17.38 -6.82 -13.62
CA GLN A 180 -17.59 -8.27 -13.42
C GLN A 180 -17.73 -8.64 -11.93
N GLY A 181 -17.62 -7.65 -11.04
CA GLY A 181 -17.83 -7.80 -9.60
C GLY A 181 -16.55 -8.14 -8.84
N ALA A 182 -15.36 -7.77 -9.34
CA ALA A 182 -14.16 -7.78 -8.52
C ALA A 182 -14.29 -6.77 -7.37
N HIS A 183 -13.97 -7.20 -6.14
CA HIS A 183 -14.04 -6.36 -4.94
C HIS A 183 -12.69 -5.74 -4.59
N ILE A 184 -11.60 -6.43 -4.90
CA ILE A 184 -10.23 -6.01 -4.65
C ILE A 184 -9.42 -6.28 -5.91
N LEU A 185 -8.68 -5.29 -6.39
CA LEU A 185 -7.74 -5.43 -7.49
C LEU A 185 -6.32 -5.46 -6.93
N LEU A 186 -5.55 -6.48 -7.29
CA LEU A 186 -4.14 -6.59 -6.97
C LEU A 186 -3.35 -6.29 -8.24
N LEU A 187 -2.54 -5.23 -8.19
CA LEU A 187 -1.65 -4.82 -9.28
C LEU A 187 -0.26 -5.40 -9.03
N ASP A 188 0.20 -6.29 -9.92
CA ASP A 188 1.52 -6.97 -9.85
C ASP A 188 2.31 -6.86 -11.17
#